data_AF-A0A834DJF6-F1
#
_entry.id   AF-A0A834DJF6-F1
#
_cell.length_a   1.000
_cell.length_b   1.000
_cell.length_c   1.000
_cell.angle_alpha   90.00
_cell.angle_beta   90.00
_cell.angle_gamma   90.00
#
_symmetry.space_group_name_H-M   'P 1'
#
loop_
_entity.id
_entity.type
_entity.pdbx_description
1 polymer ?
#
loop_
_entity_poly.entity_id
_entity_poly.type
_entity_poly.pdbx_seq_one_letter_code
_entity_poly.pdbx_strand_id
1 'polypeptide(L)'
;MAMAGLAFTCLERTDLNPNLRLRITRAIKTVKENILKAQTPEGSFGNIYSTPLALQLLMTSPIPGVGLGTACFNTRAALLASLPNGAFQNALMISQLLPVLNHKSYVDLISPDCLTPRVMLEPAMVTPSQTEAPEVIQVTLTVPSVLPRYTHSIHVPAGSSLEDVLKKAKELRGFTYGTQATLSGPYLTSVMGKVVGEREFWQLIRAPDTPLLQGIADYRPQNGETIELRLVAW
;
A
#
# COMPACT_ATOMS: atom_id res chain seq x y z
N MET A 1 11.64 -0.45 6.29
CA MET A 1 13.08 -0.78 6.23
C MET A 1 13.68 -0.68 4.83
N ALA A 2 13.01 -1.12 3.76
CA ALA A 2 13.56 -1.09 2.40
C ALA A 2 14.09 0.28 1.95
N MET A 3 13.35 1.37 2.22
CA MET A 3 13.78 2.73 1.89
C MET A 3 15.12 3.12 2.55
N ALA A 4 15.32 2.74 3.82
CA ALA A 4 16.60 2.98 4.50
C ALA A 4 17.75 2.21 3.83
N GLY A 5 17.51 0.96 3.42
CA GLY A 5 18.50 0.17 2.68
C GLY A 5 18.83 0.78 1.30
N LEU A 6 17.85 1.34 0.59
CA LEU A 6 18.07 2.05 -0.68
C LEU A 6 18.95 3.29 -0.46
N ALA A 7 18.67 4.07 0.58
CA ALA A 7 19.48 5.23 0.95
C ALA A 7 20.93 4.83 1.31
N PHE A 8 21.12 3.81 2.15
CA PHE A 8 22.44 3.30 2.48
C PHE A 8 23.19 2.77 1.25
N THR A 9 22.49 2.10 0.33
CA THR A 9 23.08 1.63 -0.93
C THR A 9 23.55 2.82 -1.79
N CYS A 10 22.78 3.91 -1.82
CA CYS A 10 23.17 5.13 -2.53
C CYS A 10 24.44 5.75 -1.91
N LEU A 11 24.48 5.92 -0.59
CA LEU A 11 25.66 6.43 0.13
C LEU A 11 26.91 5.59 -0.15
N GLU A 12 26.78 4.26 -0.08
CA GLU A 12 27.89 3.33 -0.33
C GLU A 12 28.41 3.42 -1.78
N ARG A 13 27.51 3.51 -2.77
CA ARG A 13 27.89 3.57 -4.20
C ARG A 13 28.49 4.91 -4.63
N THR A 14 28.13 5.98 -3.93
CA THR A 14 28.61 7.35 -4.21
C THR A 14 29.79 7.75 -3.33
N ASP A 15 30.26 6.85 -2.45
CA ASP A 15 31.30 7.09 -1.45
C ASP A 15 31.03 8.32 -0.55
N LEU A 16 29.76 8.61 -0.31
CA LEU A 16 29.35 9.63 0.65
C LEU A 16 29.47 9.07 2.08
N ASN A 17 29.99 9.89 2.99
CA ASN A 17 30.29 9.51 4.38
C ASN A 17 31.28 8.33 4.50
N PRO A 18 32.51 8.45 3.94
CA PRO A 18 33.48 7.36 3.91
C PRO A 18 33.89 6.86 5.31
N ASN A 19 33.87 7.75 6.31
CA ASN A 19 34.10 7.43 7.71
C ASN A 19 33.06 6.45 8.31
N LEU A 20 31.88 6.31 7.69
CA LEU A 20 30.81 5.41 8.11
C LEU A 20 30.69 4.17 7.22
N ARG A 21 31.56 4.00 6.21
CA ARG A 21 31.45 2.95 5.18
C ARG A 21 31.19 1.56 5.77
N LEU A 22 31.99 1.11 6.73
CA LEU A 22 31.81 -0.20 7.38
C LEU A 22 30.45 -0.34 8.10
N ARG A 23 29.94 0.75 8.70
CA ARG A 23 28.62 0.75 9.36
C ARG A 23 27.50 0.72 8.33
N ILE A 24 27.64 1.45 7.22
CA ILE A 24 26.68 1.47 6.11
C ILE A 24 26.58 0.07 5.47
N THR A 25 27.70 -0.55 5.11
CA THR A 25 27.73 -1.91 4.55
C THR A 25 27.05 -2.92 5.46
N ARG A 26 27.33 -2.85 6.78
CA ARG A 26 26.67 -3.71 7.77
C ARG A 26 25.17 -3.45 7.84
N ALA A 27 24.75 -2.19 7.83
CA ALA A 27 23.33 -1.82 7.86
C ALA A 27 22.57 -2.32 6.62
N ILE A 28 23.16 -2.23 5.43
CA ILE A 28 22.58 -2.79 4.19
C ILE A 28 22.35 -4.30 4.36
N LYS A 29 23.34 -5.04 4.84
CA LYS A 29 23.22 -6.48 5.11
C LYS A 29 22.08 -6.77 6.09
N THR A 30 22.05 -6.09 7.24
CA THR A 30 21.00 -6.26 8.26
C THR A 30 19.61 -5.95 7.72
N VAL A 31 19.45 -4.88 6.94
CA VAL A 31 18.15 -4.53 6.35
C VAL A 31 17.67 -5.61 5.39
N LYS A 32 18.56 -6.11 4.51
CA LYS A 32 18.19 -7.16 3.56
C LYS A 32 17.85 -8.48 4.26
N GLU A 33 18.60 -8.88 5.29
CA GLU A 33 18.29 -10.06 6.10
C GLU A 33 16.93 -9.93 6.80
N ASN A 34 16.62 -8.76 7.36
CA ASN A 34 15.33 -8.53 8.02
C ASN A 34 14.16 -8.55 7.04
N ILE A 35 14.33 -8.04 5.82
CA ILE A 35 13.32 -8.12 4.76
C ILE A 35 13.06 -9.58 4.37
N LEU A 36 14.12 -10.38 4.20
CA LEU A 36 13.98 -11.79 3.85
C LEU A 36 13.30 -12.61 4.95
N LYS A 37 13.62 -12.31 6.22
CA LYS A 37 12.93 -12.91 7.38
C LYS A 37 11.45 -12.53 7.47
N ALA A 38 11.06 -11.39 6.88
CA ALA A 38 9.68 -10.92 6.84
C ALA A 38 8.90 -11.48 5.63
N GLN A 39 9.46 -12.44 4.88
CA GLN A 39 8.71 -13.10 3.81
C GLN A 39 7.57 -13.94 4.40
N THR A 40 6.34 -13.72 3.93
CA THR A 40 5.17 -14.46 4.35
C THR A 40 5.10 -15.82 3.65
N PRO A 41 4.28 -16.77 4.15
CA PRO A 41 4.07 -18.06 3.48
C PRO A 41 3.58 -17.92 2.02
N GLU A 42 2.84 -16.85 1.71
CA GLU A 42 2.38 -16.54 0.36
C GLU A 42 3.49 -15.99 -0.55
N GLY A 43 4.66 -15.65 0.02
CA GLY A 43 5.83 -15.17 -0.71
C GLY A 43 5.99 -13.64 -0.73
N SER A 44 5.09 -12.87 -0.12
CA SER A 44 5.21 -11.40 -0.03
C SER A 44 6.21 -10.99 1.05
N PHE A 45 6.91 -9.86 0.89
CA PHE A 45 7.76 -9.31 1.96
C PHE A 45 6.96 -8.36 2.85
N GLY A 46 6.51 -8.85 4.01
CA GLY A 46 5.57 -8.16 4.90
C GLY A 46 4.13 -8.30 4.39
N ASN A 47 3.76 -7.54 3.36
CA ASN A 47 2.52 -7.68 2.61
C ASN A 47 2.74 -7.39 1.12
N ILE A 48 1.69 -7.53 0.32
CA ILE A 48 1.78 -7.35 -1.14
C ILE A 48 2.19 -5.93 -1.56
N TYR A 49 1.87 -4.91 -0.77
CA TYR A 49 2.16 -3.50 -1.04
C TYR A 49 3.54 -3.05 -0.55
N SER A 50 4.14 -3.71 0.43
CA SER A 50 5.54 -3.49 0.83
C SER A 50 6.55 -4.24 -0.05
N THR A 51 6.07 -5.25 -0.78
CA THR A 51 6.87 -6.12 -1.64
C THR A 51 7.62 -5.37 -2.77
N PRO A 52 7.02 -4.41 -3.51
CA PRO A 52 7.72 -3.67 -4.54
C PRO A 52 9.00 -2.97 -4.06
N LEU A 53 8.93 -2.20 -2.96
CA LEU A 53 10.12 -1.53 -2.42
C LEU A 53 11.15 -2.52 -1.85
N ALA A 54 10.70 -3.63 -1.26
CA ALA A 54 11.59 -4.69 -0.82
C ALA A 54 12.38 -5.28 -1.99
N LEU A 55 11.72 -5.59 -3.10
CA LEU A 55 12.37 -6.08 -4.31
C LEU A 55 13.34 -5.06 -4.90
N GLN A 56 12.96 -3.77 -4.98
CA GLN A 56 13.88 -2.72 -5.44
C GLN A 56 15.20 -2.73 -4.67
N LEU A 57 15.17 -2.93 -3.35
CA LEU A 57 16.39 -3.04 -2.54
C LEU A 57 17.13 -4.36 -2.76
N LEU A 58 16.41 -5.49 -2.79
CA LEU A 58 17.03 -6.81 -2.92
C LEU A 58 17.75 -6.98 -4.26
N MET A 59 17.32 -6.25 -5.29
CA MET A 59 17.94 -6.24 -6.62
C MET A 59 19.25 -5.44 -6.70
N THR A 60 19.58 -4.58 -5.72
CA THR A 60 20.73 -3.68 -5.83
C THR A 60 22.08 -4.39 -5.71
N SER A 61 22.19 -5.49 -4.96
CA SER A 61 23.43 -6.26 -4.83
C SER A 61 23.15 -7.65 -4.26
N PRO A 62 23.91 -8.68 -4.70
CA PRO A 62 23.78 -10.02 -4.16
C PRO A 62 24.18 -10.05 -2.69
N ILE A 63 23.51 -10.91 -1.91
CA ILE A 63 23.97 -11.27 -0.57
C ILE A 63 24.56 -12.67 -0.69
N PRO A 64 25.88 -12.84 -0.50
CA PRO A 64 26.49 -14.16 -0.54
C PRO A 64 25.87 -15.07 0.53
N GLY A 65 25.53 -16.31 0.16
CA GLY A 65 25.09 -17.35 1.11
C GLY A 65 23.66 -17.22 1.63
N VAL A 66 22.84 -16.35 1.04
CA VAL A 66 21.42 -16.19 1.41
C VAL A 66 20.54 -16.67 0.27
N GLY A 67 19.47 -17.39 0.58
CA GLY A 67 18.50 -17.99 -0.37
C GLY A 67 17.66 -16.98 -1.16
N LEU A 68 18.29 -15.91 -1.66
CA LEU A 68 17.67 -14.80 -2.36
C LEU A 68 16.96 -15.27 -3.64
N GLY A 69 17.53 -16.25 -4.36
CA GLY A 69 16.91 -16.82 -5.56
C GLY A 69 15.54 -17.42 -5.29
N THR A 70 15.43 -18.29 -4.28
CA THR A 70 14.17 -18.92 -3.87
C THR A 70 13.17 -17.87 -3.34
N ALA A 71 13.64 -16.94 -2.51
CA ALA A 71 12.80 -15.87 -1.99
C ALA A 71 12.21 -15.00 -3.11
N CYS A 72 13.03 -14.59 -4.08
CA CYS A 72 12.58 -13.83 -5.24
C CYS A 72 11.63 -14.63 -6.14
N PHE A 73 11.85 -15.94 -6.31
CA PHE A 73 10.94 -16.80 -7.06
C PHE A 73 9.54 -16.86 -6.42
N ASN A 74 9.47 -17.12 -5.11
CA ASN A 74 8.21 -17.12 -4.37
C ASN A 74 7.50 -15.77 -4.45
N THR A 75 8.27 -14.68 -4.36
CA THR A 75 7.74 -13.32 -4.46
C THR A 75 7.15 -13.04 -5.84
N ARG A 76 7.81 -13.50 -6.90
CA ARG A 76 7.29 -13.38 -8.27
C ARG A 76 5.95 -14.10 -8.42
N ALA A 77 5.84 -15.31 -7.88
CA ALA A 77 4.58 -16.05 -7.89
C ALA A 77 3.46 -15.30 -7.13
N ALA A 78 3.77 -14.75 -5.96
CA ALA A 78 2.85 -13.95 -5.16
C ALA A 78 2.34 -12.70 -5.91
N LEU A 79 3.27 -11.95 -6.53
CA LEU A 79 2.93 -10.77 -7.33
C LEU A 79 2.05 -11.14 -8.52
N LEU A 80 2.42 -12.17 -9.28
CA LEU A 80 1.64 -12.64 -10.42
C LEU A 80 0.23 -13.09 -10.02
N ALA A 81 0.07 -13.75 -8.87
CA ALA A 81 -1.24 -14.15 -8.36
C ALA A 81 -2.10 -12.95 -7.91
N SER A 82 -1.47 -11.84 -7.49
CA SER A 82 -2.18 -10.64 -7.02
C SER A 82 -2.66 -9.70 -8.13
N LEU A 83 -2.02 -9.73 -9.31
CA LEU A 83 -2.32 -8.81 -10.42
C LEU A 83 -3.72 -9.00 -11.02
N PRO A 84 -4.21 -10.23 -11.32
CA PRO A 84 -5.52 -10.45 -11.91
C PRO A 84 -6.68 -9.96 -11.03
N ASN A 85 -6.52 -10.03 -9.71
CA ASN A 85 -7.53 -9.57 -8.74
C ASN A 85 -7.49 -8.06 -8.53
N GLY A 86 -6.70 -7.34 -9.33
CA GLY A 86 -6.62 -5.89 -9.28
C GLY A 86 -6.03 -5.37 -7.98
N ALA A 87 -5.10 -6.08 -7.33
CA ALA A 87 -4.49 -5.61 -6.08
C ALA A 87 -3.82 -4.23 -6.24
N PHE A 88 -3.22 -3.96 -7.39
CA PHE A 88 -2.52 -2.70 -7.67
C PHE A 88 -3.43 -1.70 -8.43
N GLN A 89 -4.38 -1.09 -7.73
CA GLN A 89 -5.16 0.07 -8.27
C GLN A 89 -4.52 1.42 -7.91
N ASN A 90 -3.90 1.50 -6.74
CA ASN A 90 -3.34 2.74 -6.23
C ASN A 90 -2.14 3.20 -7.08
N ALA A 91 -2.21 4.43 -7.62
CA ALA A 91 -1.19 4.95 -8.53
C ALA A 91 0.23 4.96 -7.94
N LEU A 92 0.38 5.26 -6.64
CA LEU A 92 1.68 5.21 -5.96
C LEU A 92 2.20 3.78 -5.83
N MET A 93 1.32 2.81 -5.56
CA MET A 93 1.73 1.40 -5.50
C MET A 93 2.18 0.89 -6.88
N ILE A 94 1.47 1.28 -7.94
CA ILE A 94 1.87 1.00 -9.33
C ILE A 94 3.24 1.64 -9.62
N SER A 95 3.45 2.91 -9.24
CA SER A 95 4.71 3.61 -9.51
C SER A 95 5.91 3.00 -8.77
N GLN A 96 5.67 2.32 -7.63
CA GLN A 96 6.71 1.57 -6.91
C GLN A 96 6.97 0.18 -7.52
N LEU A 97 5.96 -0.43 -8.15
CA LEU A 97 6.07 -1.74 -8.78
C LEU A 97 6.68 -1.69 -10.18
N LEU A 98 6.31 -0.71 -11.01
CA LEU A 98 6.77 -0.62 -12.41
C LEU A 98 8.31 -0.65 -12.57
N PRO A 99 9.12 0.03 -11.73
CA PRO A 99 10.57 -0.10 -11.79
C PRO A 99 11.03 -1.56 -11.64
N VAL A 100 10.46 -2.29 -10.67
CA VAL A 100 10.80 -3.70 -10.41
C VAL A 100 10.52 -4.56 -11.64
N LEU A 101 9.36 -4.35 -12.28
CA LEU A 101 8.97 -5.08 -13.50
C LEU A 101 9.90 -4.79 -14.68
N ASN A 102 10.56 -3.64 -14.69
CA ASN A 102 11.56 -3.26 -15.69
C ASN A 102 13.01 -3.51 -15.22
N HIS A 103 13.21 -4.32 -14.19
CA HIS A 103 14.53 -4.61 -13.62
C HIS A 103 15.30 -3.36 -13.13
N LYS A 104 14.57 -2.37 -12.60
CA LYS A 104 15.11 -1.12 -12.06
C LYS A 104 14.71 -0.92 -10.59
N SER A 105 15.45 -0.05 -9.94
CA SER A 105 15.28 0.41 -8.56
C SER A 105 15.54 1.92 -8.49
N TYR A 106 15.20 2.55 -7.37
CA TYR A 106 15.58 3.95 -7.15
C TYR A 106 17.10 4.19 -7.09
N VAL A 107 17.92 3.15 -6.88
CA VAL A 107 19.38 3.27 -6.93
C VAL A 107 19.89 3.49 -8.36
N ASP A 108 19.12 3.09 -9.38
CA ASP A 108 19.45 3.37 -10.79
C ASP A 108 19.37 4.87 -11.13
N LEU A 109 18.78 5.69 -10.25
CA LEU A 109 18.76 7.15 -10.39
C LEU A 109 20.12 7.81 -10.08
N ILE A 110 21.12 7.08 -9.58
CA ILE A 110 22.49 7.61 -9.43
C ILE A 110 23.07 8.01 -10.80
N SER A 111 22.77 7.23 -11.85
CA SER A 111 23.19 7.50 -13.22
C SER A 111 22.09 7.02 -14.19
N PRO A 112 21.01 7.81 -14.37
CA PRO A 112 19.86 7.39 -15.15
C PRO A 112 20.17 7.34 -16.65
N ASP A 113 19.62 6.34 -17.35
CA ASP A 113 19.60 6.32 -18.81
C ASP A 113 18.27 6.88 -19.33
N CYS A 114 18.32 8.14 -19.77
CA CYS A 114 17.16 8.84 -20.32
C CYS A 114 16.90 8.53 -21.81
N LEU A 115 17.82 7.84 -22.49
CA LEU A 115 17.73 7.52 -23.91
C LEU A 115 17.17 6.11 -24.17
N THR A 116 17.11 5.25 -23.15
CA THR A 116 16.46 3.94 -23.24
C THR A 116 15.01 4.11 -23.76
N PRO A 117 14.66 3.49 -24.90
CA PRO A 117 13.33 3.61 -25.48
C PRO A 117 12.28 2.95 -24.58
N ARG A 118 11.07 3.51 -24.58
CA ARG A 118 9.92 3.00 -23.82
C ARG A 118 8.71 2.91 -24.76
N VAL A 119 7.86 1.92 -24.53
CA VAL A 119 6.60 1.77 -25.27
C VAL A 119 5.69 2.95 -24.93
N MET A 120 5.06 3.55 -25.93
CA MET A 120 4.07 4.61 -25.74
C MET A 120 2.79 3.99 -25.18
N LEU A 121 2.30 4.53 -24.06
CA LEU A 121 1.02 4.12 -23.49
C LEU A 121 -0.10 4.87 -24.19
N GLU A 122 -1.09 4.14 -24.70
CA GLU A 122 -2.31 4.70 -25.26
C GLU A 122 -3.46 4.56 -24.26
N PRO A 123 -4.41 5.51 -24.22
CA PRO A 123 -5.61 5.36 -23.41
C PRO A 123 -6.36 4.09 -23.82
N ALA A 124 -6.63 3.21 -22.86
CA ALA A 124 -7.48 2.06 -23.12
C ALA A 124 -8.90 2.55 -23.44
N MET A 125 -9.42 2.17 -24.61
CA MET A 125 -10.82 2.39 -24.95
C MET A 125 -11.66 1.35 -24.20
N VAL A 126 -11.94 1.61 -22.93
CA VAL A 126 -12.81 0.74 -22.13
C VAL A 126 -14.24 1.10 -22.47
N THR A 127 -14.89 0.29 -23.31
CA THR A 127 -16.35 0.35 -23.45
C THR A 127 -16.94 -0.04 -22.10
N PRO A 128 -17.72 0.83 -21.42
CA PRO A 128 -18.39 0.43 -20.20
C PRO A 128 -19.30 -0.76 -20.55
N SER A 129 -19.13 -1.88 -19.84
CA SER A 129 -20.01 -3.04 -19.97
C SER A 129 -21.45 -2.57 -19.75
N GLN A 130 -22.26 -2.54 -20.80
CA GLN A 130 -23.69 -2.27 -20.70
C GLN A 130 -24.36 -3.54 -20.17
N THR A 131 -24.39 -3.78 -18.86
CA THR A 131 -25.31 -4.78 -18.31
C THR A 131 -25.53 -4.62 -16.81
N GLU A 132 -26.81 -4.54 -16.46
CA GLU A 132 -27.44 -4.62 -15.13
C GLU A 132 -27.23 -3.45 -14.15
N ALA A 133 -28.32 -3.10 -13.45
CA ALA A 133 -28.26 -2.19 -12.32
C ALA A 133 -27.31 -2.82 -11.28
N PRO A 134 -26.29 -2.09 -10.81
CA PRO A 134 -25.31 -2.65 -9.90
C PRO A 134 -26.03 -3.13 -8.64
N GLU A 135 -25.78 -4.39 -8.25
CA GLU A 135 -26.31 -5.00 -7.03
C GLU A 135 -26.08 -4.07 -5.83
N VAL A 136 -27.10 -3.86 -5.00
CA VAL A 136 -26.95 -3.02 -3.80
C VAL A 136 -26.41 -3.89 -2.67
N ILE A 137 -25.27 -3.49 -2.11
CA ILE A 137 -24.64 -4.15 -0.96
C ILE A 137 -24.88 -3.35 0.32
N GLN A 138 -24.93 -4.06 1.44
CA GLN A 138 -25.01 -3.47 2.77
C GLN A 138 -23.65 -3.56 3.47
N VAL A 139 -23.13 -2.43 3.93
CA VAL A 139 -21.88 -2.33 4.69
C VAL A 139 -22.15 -1.69 6.05
N THR A 140 -21.73 -2.32 7.14
CA THR A 140 -21.89 -1.75 8.47
C THR A 140 -20.68 -0.86 8.80
N LEU A 141 -20.90 0.44 8.99
CA LEU A 141 -19.86 1.38 9.40
C LEU A 141 -19.93 1.60 10.92
N THR A 142 -18.82 1.34 11.62
CA THR A 142 -18.71 1.55 13.06
C THR A 142 -17.55 2.47 13.43
N VAL A 143 -17.76 3.36 14.40
CA VAL A 143 -16.73 4.21 14.99
C VAL A 143 -16.80 4.04 16.51
N PRO A 144 -16.04 3.11 17.10
CA PRO A 144 -16.07 2.87 18.54
C PRO A 144 -15.32 3.93 19.34
N SER A 145 -14.38 4.64 18.73
CA SER A 145 -13.55 5.66 19.40
C SER A 145 -14.28 6.97 19.72
N VAL A 146 -15.59 7.06 19.49
CA VAL A 146 -16.42 8.26 19.69
C VAL A 146 -17.60 7.97 20.61
N LEU A 147 -18.07 8.98 21.34
CA LEU A 147 -19.19 8.89 22.28
C LEU A 147 -20.33 9.84 21.87
N PRO A 148 -21.57 9.34 21.70
CA PRO A 148 -21.96 7.93 21.68
C PRO A 148 -21.33 7.19 20.48
N ARG A 149 -21.20 5.86 20.60
CA ARG A 149 -20.68 5.01 19.52
C ARG A 149 -21.55 5.16 18.28
N TYR A 150 -20.92 5.39 17.13
CA TYR A 150 -21.60 5.41 15.84
C TYR A 150 -21.58 4.00 15.22
N THR A 151 -22.75 3.45 14.90
CA THR A 151 -22.88 2.18 14.15
C THR A 151 -24.10 2.26 13.24
N HIS A 152 -23.90 2.20 11.92
CA HIS A 152 -25.00 2.27 10.95
C HIS A 152 -24.75 1.39 9.73
N SER A 153 -25.83 0.81 9.21
CA SER A 153 -25.82 0.07 7.94
C SER A 153 -25.98 1.04 6.77
N ILE A 154 -25.00 1.04 5.87
CA ILE A 154 -24.95 1.90 4.69
C ILE A 154 -25.17 1.03 3.45
N HIS A 155 -26.10 1.44 2.60
CA HIS A 155 -26.42 0.76 1.35
C HIS A 155 -25.78 1.51 0.19
N VAL A 156 -24.95 0.81 -0.60
CA VAL A 156 -24.23 1.37 -1.75
C VAL A 156 -24.21 0.37 -2.90
N PRO A 157 -24.05 0.81 -4.16
CA PRO A 157 -23.81 -0.09 -5.27
C PRO A 157 -22.57 -0.97 -5.06
N ALA A 158 -22.62 -2.23 -5.49
CA ALA A 158 -21.51 -3.15 -5.49
C ALA A 158 -20.31 -2.53 -6.22
N GLY A 159 -19.12 -2.73 -5.65
CA GLY A 159 -17.91 -2.11 -6.16
C GLY A 159 -17.72 -0.65 -5.73
N SER A 160 -18.60 -0.04 -4.93
CA SER A 160 -18.32 1.28 -4.32
C SER A 160 -17.07 1.23 -3.44
N SER A 161 -16.30 2.34 -3.40
CA SER A 161 -15.16 2.46 -2.49
C SER A 161 -15.62 2.68 -1.05
N LEU A 162 -14.74 2.47 -0.08
CA LEU A 162 -15.00 2.84 1.32
C LEU A 162 -15.25 4.36 1.44
N GLU A 163 -14.59 5.20 0.64
CA GLU A 163 -14.86 6.63 0.60
C GLU A 163 -16.30 6.92 0.17
N ASP A 164 -16.86 6.18 -0.79
CA ASP A 164 -18.26 6.32 -1.21
C ASP A 164 -19.21 5.93 -0.07
N VAL A 165 -18.87 4.91 0.72
CA VAL A 165 -19.59 4.55 1.95
C VAL A 165 -19.55 5.71 2.96
N LEU A 166 -18.39 6.36 3.15
CA LEU A 166 -18.26 7.51 4.05
C LEU A 166 -19.05 8.73 3.55
N LYS A 167 -19.03 9.00 2.23
CA LYS A 167 -19.86 10.04 1.60
C LYS A 167 -21.34 9.76 1.82
N LYS A 168 -21.77 8.52 1.63
CA LYS A 168 -23.17 8.11 1.82
C LYS A 168 -23.60 8.22 3.29
N ALA A 169 -22.75 7.84 4.23
CA ALA A 169 -22.99 8.03 5.65
C ALA A 169 -23.14 9.51 6.02
N LYS A 170 -22.34 10.40 5.41
CA LYS A 170 -22.45 11.85 5.61
C LYS A 170 -23.79 12.42 5.12
N GLU A 171 -24.33 11.90 4.02
CA GLU A 171 -25.66 12.30 3.49
C GLU A 171 -26.82 11.91 4.43
N LEU A 172 -26.72 10.76 5.10
CA LEU A 172 -27.76 10.24 6.00
C LEU A 172 -27.89 11.04 7.32
N ARG A 173 -27.08 12.10 7.49
CA ARG A 173 -26.93 12.92 8.71
C ARG A 173 -26.36 12.13 9.89
N GLY A 174 -25.64 12.82 10.78
CA GLY A 174 -25.03 12.19 11.95
C GLY A 174 -23.66 11.54 11.72
N PHE A 175 -23.07 11.67 10.52
CA PHE A 175 -21.69 11.28 10.24
C PHE A 175 -20.91 12.43 9.62
N THR A 176 -19.68 12.65 10.09
CA THR A 176 -18.73 13.60 9.48
C THR A 176 -17.35 12.98 9.40
N TYR A 177 -16.60 13.33 8.37
CA TYR A 177 -15.19 12.94 8.24
C TYR A 177 -14.44 14.01 7.44
N GLY A 178 -13.13 14.06 7.65
CA GLY A 178 -12.21 14.94 6.94
C GLY A 178 -11.02 14.17 6.40
N THR A 179 -10.53 14.60 5.25
CA THR A 179 -9.38 14.00 4.57
C THR A 179 -8.35 15.06 4.21
N GLN A 180 -7.11 14.62 4.00
CA GLN A 180 -6.05 15.41 3.38
C GLN A 180 -5.56 14.72 2.11
N ALA A 181 -5.21 15.50 1.09
CA ALA A 181 -4.62 14.95 -0.12
C ALA A 181 -3.19 14.46 0.15
N THR A 182 -2.85 13.27 -0.33
CA THR A 182 -1.49 12.71 -0.28
C THR A 182 -1.14 12.06 -1.62
N LEU A 183 0.14 11.70 -1.82
CA LEU A 183 0.55 10.92 -3.00
C LEU A 183 -0.16 9.56 -3.11
N SER A 184 -0.64 9.03 -1.99
CA SER A 184 -1.39 7.77 -1.93
C SER A 184 -2.91 7.97 -2.10
N GLY A 185 -3.39 9.20 -2.28
CA GLY A 185 -4.82 9.53 -2.31
C GLY A 185 -5.32 10.19 -1.00
N PRO A 186 -6.65 10.22 -0.76
CA PRO A 186 -7.23 10.88 0.40
C PRO A 186 -6.92 10.11 1.69
N TYR A 187 -6.16 10.76 2.58
CA TYR A 187 -5.82 10.22 3.89
C TYR A 187 -6.81 10.73 4.95
N LEU A 188 -7.39 9.83 5.73
CA LEU A 188 -8.41 10.13 6.73
C LEU A 188 -7.80 10.82 7.96
N THR A 189 -8.18 12.07 8.22
CA THR A 189 -7.61 12.90 9.30
C THR A 189 -8.60 13.22 10.42
N SER A 190 -9.91 13.14 10.15
CA SER A 190 -10.91 13.30 11.19
C SER A 190 -12.15 12.44 10.95
N VAL A 191 -12.77 11.99 12.03
CA VAL A 191 -14.04 11.26 12.04
C VAL A 191 -14.87 11.78 13.21
N MET A 192 -16.14 12.13 12.96
CA MET A 192 -17.09 12.61 13.96
C MET A 192 -16.55 13.77 14.82
N GLY A 193 -15.89 14.74 14.16
CA GLY A 193 -15.28 15.90 14.81
C GLY A 193 -13.96 15.64 15.56
N LYS A 194 -13.55 14.37 15.72
CA LYS A 194 -12.27 14.02 16.33
C LYS A 194 -11.17 14.00 15.27
N VAL A 195 -10.26 14.97 15.36
CA VAL A 195 -9.04 15.07 14.53
C VAL A 195 -7.92 14.24 15.15
N VAL A 196 -7.07 13.64 14.31
CA VAL A 196 -5.87 12.93 14.75
C VAL A 196 -4.89 13.87 15.47
N GLY A 197 -4.35 13.44 16.62
CA GLY A 197 -3.27 14.11 17.33
C GLY A 197 -1.87 13.67 16.90
N GLU A 198 -0.86 14.04 17.71
CA GLU A 198 0.51 13.56 17.50
C GLU A 198 0.60 12.05 17.70
N ARG A 199 1.23 11.35 16.75
CA ARG A 199 1.37 9.89 16.74
C ARG A 199 0.04 9.13 16.81
N GLU A 200 -1.07 9.76 16.45
CA GLU A 200 -2.36 9.12 16.30
C GLU A 200 -2.73 9.00 14.82
N PHE A 201 -3.54 7.99 14.49
CA PHE A 201 -4.17 7.89 13.18
C PHE A 201 -5.51 7.13 13.24
N TRP A 202 -6.35 7.37 12.24
CA TRP A 202 -7.56 6.58 12.02
C TRP A 202 -7.22 5.29 11.29
N GLN A 203 -7.15 4.19 12.03
CA GLN A 203 -6.99 2.86 11.48
C GLN A 203 -8.29 2.37 10.86
N LEU A 204 -8.20 1.84 9.64
CA LEU A 204 -9.31 1.21 8.94
C LEU A 204 -9.24 -0.30 9.19
N ILE A 205 -10.31 -0.88 9.71
CA ILE A 205 -10.33 -2.28 10.13
C ILE A 205 -11.56 -2.96 9.53
N ARG A 206 -11.38 -4.12 8.91
CA ARG A 206 -12.48 -5.05 8.67
C ARG A 206 -12.69 -5.87 9.93
N ALA A 207 -13.90 -5.83 10.48
CA ALA A 207 -14.22 -6.57 11.69
C ALA A 207 -13.97 -8.09 11.49
N PRO A 208 -13.55 -8.82 12.53
CA PRO A 208 -13.43 -8.34 13.91
C PRO A 208 -12.18 -7.51 14.20
N ASP A 209 -11.04 -7.77 13.54
CA ASP A 209 -9.78 -7.08 13.88
C ASP A 209 -8.71 -7.17 12.77
N THR A 210 -9.11 -7.13 11.50
CA THR A 210 -8.19 -7.19 10.35
C THR A 210 -7.95 -5.78 9.79
N PRO A 211 -6.77 -5.17 10.00
CA PRO A 211 -6.45 -3.88 9.40
C PRO A 211 -6.51 -3.97 7.88
N LEU A 212 -7.12 -2.96 7.25
CA LEU A 212 -7.14 -2.87 5.80
C LEU A 212 -5.74 -2.58 5.27
N LEU A 213 -5.43 -3.18 4.12
CA LEU A 213 -4.17 -2.95 3.42
C LEU A 213 -4.28 -1.82 2.37
N GLN A 214 -5.45 -1.19 2.26
CA GLN A 214 -5.78 -0.16 1.28
C GLN A 214 -6.45 1.04 1.95
N GLY A 215 -6.32 2.21 1.34
CA GLY A 215 -6.98 3.44 1.79
C GLY A 215 -8.47 3.49 1.43
N ILE A 216 -9.15 4.53 1.91
CA ILE A 216 -10.60 4.69 1.73
C ILE A 216 -11.02 4.77 0.25
N ALA A 217 -10.18 5.34 -0.62
CA ALA A 217 -10.49 5.48 -2.05
C ALA A 217 -10.27 4.19 -2.85
N ASP A 218 -9.45 3.27 -2.34
CA ASP A 218 -9.06 2.05 -3.06
C ASP A 218 -9.79 0.80 -2.57
N TYR A 219 -10.05 0.72 -1.25
CA TYR A 219 -10.73 -0.44 -0.68
C TYR A 219 -12.19 -0.48 -1.11
N ARG A 220 -12.65 -1.62 -1.61
CA ARG A 220 -14.05 -1.87 -2.02
C ARG A 220 -14.67 -2.93 -1.12
N PRO A 221 -15.49 -2.54 -0.12
CA PRO A 221 -16.10 -3.49 0.80
C PRO A 221 -17.02 -4.49 0.09
N GLN A 222 -17.16 -5.68 0.67
CA GLN A 222 -18.10 -6.71 0.21
C GLN A 222 -19.44 -6.64 0.97
N ASN A 223 -20.48 -7.27 0.42
CA ASN A 223 -21.78 -7.31 1.07
C ASN A 223 -21.70 -7.97 2.46
N GLY A 224 -22.31 -7.33 3.46
CA GLY A 224 -22.30 -7.78 4.85
C GLY A 224 -21.02 -7.45 5.63
N GLU A 225 -19.99 -6.84 5.01
CA GLU A 225 -18.80 -6.44 5.75
C GLU A 225 -19.10 -5.39 6.82
N THR A 226 -18.37 -5.47 7.94
CA THR A 226 -18.33 -4.42 8.95
C THR A 226 -16.98 -3.73 8.91
N ILE A 227 -16.99 -2.41 8.66
CA ILE A 227 -15.81 -1.57 8.61
C ILE A 227 -15.77 -0.68 9.84
N GLU A 228 -14.67 -0.75 10.56
CA GLU A 228 -14.40 0.01 11.76
C GLU A 228 -13.36 1.11 11.50
N LEU A 229 -13.68 2.32 11.95
CA LEU A 229 -12.75 3.44 12.02
C LEU A 229 -12.31 3.61 13.48
N ARG A 230 -11.09 3.16 13.79
CA ARG A 230 -10.53 3.16 15.16
C ARG A 230 -9.42 4.19 15.25
N LEU A 231 -9.51 5.11 16.22
CA LEU A 231 -8.39 6.00 16.54
C LEU A 231 -7.37 5.23 17.38
N VAL A 232 -6.13 5.16 16.91
CA VAL A 232 -5.03 4.43 17.56
C VAL A 232 -3.75 5.27 17.61
N ALA A 233 -2.84 4.94 18.52
CA ALA A 233 -1.53 5.56 18.66
C ALA A 233 -0.39 4.57 18.28
N TRP A 234 0.76 5.08 17.81
CA TRP A 234 1.91 4.26 17.39
C TRP A 234 3.29 4.84 17.77
#